data_AF-A0AAD5DSM8-F1
#
_entry.id   AF-A0AAD5DSM8-F1
#
_cell.length_a   1.000
_cell.length_b   1.000
_cell.length_c   1.000
_cell.angle_alpha   90.00
_cell.angle_beta   90.00
_cell.angle_gamma   90.00
#
_symmetry.space_group_name_H-M   'P 1'
#
loop_
_entity.id
_entity.type
_entity.pdbx_description
1 polymer ?
#
loop_
_entity_poly.entity_id
_entity_poly.type
_entity_poly.pdbx_seq_one_letter_code
_entity_poly.pdbx_strand_id
1 'polypeptide(L)'
;MEHPEPLAELLAQALPQGPGGLRGKQAGGAALALALHCLMVQDGFRPLDNSGRPLRSASPPAAWNAADLVWSFSYDRPGALRQFKLQCALQAATRRMFVHACEVDGSGEPLQDNIQIMGLQLDNYVPAGDDLHRRHGGSWEGVVAAEHTLVQMFSEFIARPLWRNAEKAPQDGAAGGGSWWLLGLRQERRRAALAVALGATAVAAGVLLWRHRRTAAAALH
;
A
#
# COMPACT_ATOMS: atom_id res chain seq x y z
N MET A 1 22.74 8.07 -18.33
CA MET A 1 22.18 7.29 -17.21
C MET A 1 21.69 8.31 -16.23
N GLU A 2 20.38 8.51 -16.15
CA GLU A 2 19.82 9.37 -15.09
C GLU A 2 20.10 8.70 -13.75
N HIS A 3 20.69 9.43 -12.82
CA HIS A 3 20.84 8.95 -11.46
C HIS A 3 19.44 8.84 -10.85
N PRO A 4 19.07 7.71 -10.25
CA PRO A 4 17.79 7.59 -9.57
C PRO A 4 17.65 8.71 -8.53
N GLU A 5 16.48 9.35 -8.50
CA GLU A 5 16.18 10.38 -7.50
C GLU A 5 16.45 9.83 -6.08
N PRO A 6 17.13 10.59 -5.19
CA PRO A 6 17.36 10.18 -3.81
C PRO A 6 16.03 9.88 -3.09
N LEU A 7 16.01 8.83 -2.27
CA LEU A 7 14.79 8.41 -1.58
C LEU A 7 14.24 9.51 -0.65
N ALA A 8 15.11 10.32 -0.05
CA ALA A 8 14.70 11.44 0.79
C ALA A 8 13.88 12.49 0.02
N GLU A 9 14.18 12.74 -1.26
CA GLU A 9 13.43 13.66 -2.11
C GLU A 9 12.05 13.08 -2.44
N LEU A 10 11.99 11.80 -2.81
CA LEU A 10 10.73 11.09 -3.03
C LEU A 10 9.84 11.09 -1.77
N LEU A 11 10.44 10.88 -0.58
CA LEU A 11 9.74 10.97 0.70
C LEU A 11 9.20 12.38 0.97
N ALA A 12 9.96 13.42 0.64
CA ALA A 12 9.53 14.81 0.75
C ALA A 12 8.37 15.13 -0.21
N GLN A 13 8.38 14.57 -1.43
CA GLN A 13 7.25 14.69 -2.35
C GLN A 13 6.02 13.93 -1.84
N ALA A 14 6.21 12.75 -1.27
CA ALA A 14 5.13 11.91 -0.76
C ALA A 14 4.47 12.51 0.50
N LEU A 15 5.28 13.06 1.42
CA LEU A 15 4.85 13.65 2.67
C LEU A 15 5.61 14.97 2.96
N PRO A 16 5.16 16.11 2.36
CA PRO A 16 5.88 17.39 2.41
C PRO A 16 6.08 17.99 3.80
N GLN A 17 5.22 17.63 4.76
CA GLN A 17 5.34 18.07 6.15
C GLN A 17 6.47 17.36 6.93
N GLY A 18 7.22 16.46 6.28
CA GLY A 18 8.32 15.73 6.89
C GLY A 18 7.87 14.59 7.81
N PRO A 19 8.80 13.98 8.57
CA PRO A 19 8.50 12.90 9.50
C PRO A 19 7.50 13.27 10.60
N GLY A 20 7.39 14.57 10.92
CA GLY A 20 6.38 15.08 11.88
C GLY A 20 4.93 14.86 11.42
N GLY A 21 4.69 14.58 10.14
CA GLY A 21 3.38 14.20 9.61
C GLY A 21 2.97 12.75 9.84
N LEU A 22 3.89 11.91 10.33
CA LEU A 22 3.59 10.52 10.62
C LEU A 22 2.76 10.43 11.90
N ARG A 23 1.64 9.70 11.80
CA ARG A 23 0.74 9.46 12.92
C ARG A 23 1.09 8.13 13.59
N GLY A 24 0.75 8.02 14.87
CA GLY A 24 0.78 6.75 15.60
C GLY A 24 2.04 6.54 16.44
N LYS A 25 2.03 5.44 17.20
CA LYS A 25 3.11 5.08 18.12
C LYS A 25 4.31 4.41 17.44
N GLN A 26 4.20 4.16 16.14
CA GLN A 26 5.16 3.39 15.34
C GLN A 26 5.61 4.22 14.14
N ALA A 27 6.01 5.46 14.39
CA ALA A 27 6.46 6.38 13.35
C ALA A 27 7.63 5.81 12.55
N GLY A 28 8.52 5.02 13.18
CA GLY A 28 9.61 4.34 12.48
C GLY A 28 9.10 3.34 11.45
N GLY A 29 8.12 2.52 11.84
CA GLY A 29 7.44 1.59 10.94
C GLY A 29 6.74 2.30 9.79
N ALA A 30 6.00 3.37 10.09
CA ALA A 30 5.32 4.16 9.08
C ALA A 30 6.29 4.82 8.09
N ALA A 31 7.44 5.31 8.56
CA ALA A 31 8.50 5.85 7.70
C ALA A 31 9.07 4.79 6.75
N LEU A 32 9.36 3.59 7.27
CA LEU A 32 9.85 2.48 6.44
C LEU A 32 8.79 2.04 5.42
N ALA A 33 7.52 1.97 5.81
CA ALA A 33 6.44 1.67 4.88
C ALA A 33 6.29 2.73 3.77
N LEU A 34 6.44 4.02 4.12
CA LEU A 34 6.43 5.12 3.15
C LEU A 34 7.63 5.07 2.20
N ALA A 35 8.81 4.70 2.70
CA ALA A 35 9.98 4.46 1.88
C ALA A 35 9.72 3.36 0.84
N LEU A 36 9.18 2.21 1.27
CA LEU A 36 8.82 1.11 0.36
C LEU A 36 7.76 1.51 -0.67
N HIS A 37 6.80 2.36 -0.27
CA HIS A 37 5.85 2.97 -1.20
C HIS A 37 6.53 3.84 -2.26
N CYS A 38 7.47 4.70 -1.85
CA CYS A 38 8.23 5.54 -2.78
C CYS A 38 9.04 4.69 -3.77
N LEU A 39 9.61 3.56 -3.33
CA LEU A 39 10.32 2.62 -4.21
C LEU A 39 9.39 1.98 -5.25
N MET A 40 8.13 1.65 -4.89
CA MET A 40 7.13 1.24 -5.89
C MET A 40 6.89 2.34 -6.94
N VAL A 41 6.75 3.60 -6.51
CA VAL A 41 6.53 4.73 -7.43
C VAL A 41 7.75 4.91 -8.36
N GLN A 42 8.95 4.84 -7.80
CA GLN A 42 10.21 4.90 -8.53
C GLN A 42 10.33 3.79 -9.59
N ASP A 43 9.84 2.58 -9.28
CA ASP A 43 9.80 1.46 -10.23
C ASP A 43 8.61 1.50 -11.22
N GLY A 44 7.88 2.62 -11.27
CA GLY A 44 6.85 2.91 -12.27
C GLY A 44 5.44 2.44 -11.92
N PHE A 45 5.20 2.04 -10.67
CA PHE A 45 3.86 1.75 -10.17
C PHE A 45 3.15 3.05 -9.78
N ARG A 46 1.92 3.27 -10.25
CA ARG A 46 1.17 4.49 -9.94
C ARG A 46 0.24 4.24 -8.77
N PRO A 47 0.32 5.03 -7.69
CA PRO A 47 -0.47 4.77 -6.51
C PRO A 47 -1.94 5.09 -6.76
N LEU A 48 -2.81 4.35 -6.09
CA LEU A 48 -4.26 4.47 -6.19
C LEU A 48 -4.85 4.98 -4.88
N ASP A 49 -5.92 5.74 -4.98
CA ASP A 49 -6.76 6.08 -3.84
C ASP A 49 -7.60 4.89 -3.38
N ASN A 50 -8.32 5.05 -2.26
CA ASN A 50 -9.19 4.02 -1.69
C ASN A 50 -10.38 3.64 -2.61
N SER A 51 -10.64 4.42 -3.66
CA SER A 51 -11.64 4.12 -4.69
C SER A 51 -11.03 3.48 -5.95
N GLY A 52 -9.73 3.18 -5.93
CA GLY A 52 -8.99 2.57 -7.03
C GLY A 52 -8.66 3.53 -8.18
N ARG A 53 -8.67 4.85 -7.93
CA ARG A 53 -8.32 5.87 -8.95
C ARG A 53 -6.85 6.25 -8.84
N PRO A 54 -6.14 6.45 -9.96
CA PRO A 54 -4.75 6.88 -9.94
C PRO A 54 -4.58 8.24 -9.28
N LEU A 55 -3.63 8.30 -8.34
CA LEU A 55 -3.11 9.52 -7.76
C LEU A 55 -2.09 10.14 -8.72
N ARG A 56 -2.01 11.47 -8.73
CA ARG A 56 -1.13 12.21 -9.65
C ARG A 56 0.30 12.39 -9.12
N SER A 57 0.52 12.11 -7.85
CA SER A 57 1.80 12.30 -7.15
C SER A 57 2.26 10.99 -6.50
N ALA A 58 3.49 11.00 -5.98
CA ALA A 58 4.01 9.96 -5.08
C ALA A 58 3.34 9.95 -3.69
N SER A 59 2.27 10.73 -3.51
CA SER A 59 1.60 10.81 -2.22
C SER A 59 0.82 9.51 -1.95
N PRO A 60 0.90 8.97 -0.73
CA PRO A 60 0.10 7.82 -0.34
C PRO A 60 -1.39 8.20 -0.25
N PRO A 61 -2.31 7.22 -0.25
CA PRO A 61 -3.75 7.50 -0.14
C PRO A 61 -4.10 8.18 1.20
N ALA A 62 -5.24 8.85 1.24
CA ALA A 62 -5.73 9.47 2.46
C ALA A 62 -5.85 8.43 3.60
N ALA A 63 -5.43 8.81 4.81
CA ALA A 63 -5.45 7.97 6.00
C ALA A 63 -4.59 6.68 5.91
N TRP A 64 -3.63 6.60 4.99
CA TRP A 64 -2.73 5.45 4.84
C TRP A 64 -2.01 5.06 6.15
N ASN A 65 -1.70 6.04 7.01
CA ASN A 65 -1.00 5.87 8.29
C ASN A 65 -1.95 5.94 9.50
N ALA A 66 -3.23 5.64 9.32
CA ALA A 66 -4.18 5.60 10.44
C ALA A 66 -4.02 4.36 11.33
N ALA A 67 -3.49 3.26 10.78
CA ALA A 67 -3.18 2.05 11.52
C ALA A 67 -1.74 2.10 12.09
N ASP A 68 -1.54 1.51 13.26
CA ASP A 68 -0.26 1.57 13.97
C ASP A 68 0.76 0.54 13.46
N LEU A 69 0.34 -0.61 12.94
CA LEU A 69 1.25 -1.73 12.65
C LEU A 69 1.12 -2.30 11.24
N VAL A 70 0.15 -1.85 10.45
CA VAL A 70 -0.11 -2.38 9.12
C VAL A 70 -0.42 -1.23 8.18
N TRP A 71 0.37 -1.10 7.12
CA TRP A 71 0.18 -0.11 6.06
C TRP A 71 -0.10 -0.84 4.75
N SER A 72 -1.07 -0.35 3.98
CA SER A 72 -1.47 -0.96 2.72
C SER A 72 -1.59 0.10 1.64
N PHE A 73 -1.04 -0.21 0.47
CA PHE A 73 -1.04 0.66 -0.70
C PHE A 73 -1.49 -0.15 -1.91
N SER A 74 -2.23 0.48 -2.80
CA SER A 74 -2.67 -0.13 -4.05
C SER A 74 -2.09 0.65 -5.23
N TYR A 75 -1.79 -0.06 -6.31
CA TYR A 75 -1.15 0.52 -7.49
C TYR A 75 -1.77 -0.01 -8.78
N ASP A 76 -1.70 0.80 -9.83
CA ASP A 76 -1.65 0.29 -11.20
C ASP A 76 -0.21 0.36 -11.73
N ARG A 77 0.03 -0.21 -12.89
CA ARG A 77 1.27 -0.01 -13.63
C ARG A 77 0.97 -0.03 -15.12
N PRO A 78 1.45 0.96 -15.90
CA PRO A 78 1.28 0.95 -17.35
C PRO A 78 1.76 -0.37 -17.97
N GLY A 79 0.92 -0.99 -18.79
CA GLY A 79 1.18 -2.30 -19.41
C GLY A 79 0.83 -3.51 -18.54
N ALA A 80 0.44 -3.34 -17.27
CA ALA A 80 -0.18 -4.39 -16.49
C ALA A 80 -1.66 -4.55 -16.87
N LEU A 81 -2.16 -5.78 -16.86
CA LEU A 81 -3.59 -6.03 -16.97
C LEU A 81 -4.30 -5.75 -15.63
N ARG A 82 -3.63 -5.99 -14.50
CA ARG A 82 -4.22 -5.94 -13.17
C ARG A 82 -3.53 -4.93 -12.26
N GLN A 83 -4.07 -4.82 -11.06
CA GLN A 83 -3.56 -3.94 -10.00
C GLN A 83 -2.61 -4.70 -9.09
N PHE A 84 -1.85 -3.93 -8.32
CA PHE A 84 -0.91 -4.44 -7.35
C PHE A 84 -1.25 -3.92 -5.96
N LYS A 85 -0.87 -4.67 -4.94
CA LYS A 85 -0.99 -4.28 -3.54
C LYS A 85 0.35 -4.47 -2.85
N LEU A 86 0.78 -3.46 -2.10
CA LEU A 86 1.89 -3.54 -1.17
C LEU A 86 1.33 -3.44 0.24
N GLN A 87 1.60 -4.44 1.08
CA GLN A 87 1.26 -4.43 2.49
C GLN A 87 2.54 -4.56 3.31
N CYS A 88 2.68 -3.69 4.31
CA CYS A 88 3.80 -3.67 5.24
C CYS A 88 3.23 -3.89 6.65
N ALA A 89 3.62 -4.97 7.31
CA ALA A 89 3.18 -5.30 8.66
C ALA A 89 4.38 -5.33 9.63
N LEU A 90 4.35 -4.49 10.67
CA LEU A 90 5.38 -4.43 11.69
C LEU A 90 5.01 -5.29 12.90
N GLN A 91 5.91 -6.18 13.28
CA GLN A 91 5.84 -6.86 14.58
C GLN A 91 6.54 -5.99 15.64
N ALA A 92 5.76 -5.25 16.43
CA ALA A 92 6.29 -4.27 17.39
C ALA A 92 7.35 -4.82 18.34
N ALA A 93 7.18 -6.05 18.85
CA ALA A 93 8.08 -6.66 19.83
C ALA A 93 9.48 -6.97 19.27
N THR A 94 9.56 -7.41 18.01
CA THR A 94 10.82 -7.81 17.36
C THR A 94 11.36 -6.72 16.44
N ARG A 95 10.56 -5.68 16.18
CA ARG A 95 10.85 -4.60 15.24
C ARG A 95 11.15 -5.13 13.83
N ARG A 96 10.54 -6.27 13.48
CA ARG A 96 10.60 -6.87 12.14
C ARG A 96 9.40 -6.45 11.32
N MET A 97 9.64 -5.94 10.12
CA MET A 97 8.62 -5.62 9.14
C MET A 97 8.54 -6.74 8.09
N PHE A 98 7.33 -7.27 7.90
CA PHE A 98 6.99 -8.18 6.82
C PHE A 98 6.38 -7.37 5.68
N VAL A 99 7.03 -7.41 4.53
CA VAL A 99 6.57 -6.78 3.29
C VAL A 99 5.95 -7.87 2.43
N HIS A 100 4.70 -7.67 2.03
CA HIS A 100 3.93 -8.55 1.16
C HIS A 100 3.43 -7.74 -0.03
N ALA A 101 3.95 -8.03 -1.21
CA ALA A 101 3.53 -7.40 -2.46
C ALA A 101 2.91 -8.43 -3.39
N CYS A 102 1.77 -8.12 -4.00
CA CYS A 102 1.12 -9.05 -4.91
C CYS A 102 0.38 -8.34 -6.04
N GLU A 103 0.11 -9.08 -7.11
CA GLU A 103 -0.95 -8.75 -8.06
C GLU A 103 -2.30 -9.18 -7.47
N VAL A 104 -3.35 -8.41 -7.75
CA VAL A 104 -4.70 -8.70 -7.26
C VAL A 104 -5.70 -8.88 -8.40
N ASP A 105 -6.69 -9.73 -8.19
CA ASP A 105 -7.76 -9.96 -9.15
C ASP A 105 -8.83 -8.84 -9.13
N GLY A 106 -9.92 -9.03 -9.91
CA GLY A 106 -11.02 -8.07 -9.98
C GLY A 106 -11.79 -7.88 -8.66
N SER A 107 -11.67 -8.82 -7.72
CA SER A 107 -12.24 -8.76 -6.38
C SER A 107 -11.28 -8.14 -5.35
N GLY A 108 -10.01 -7.96 -5.71
CA GLY A 108 -8.97 -7.42 -4.84
C GLY A 108 -8.22 -8.49 -4.05
N GLU A 109 -8.45 -9.77 -4.34
CA GLU A 109 -7.77 -10.89 -3.69
C GLU A 109 -6.39 -11.13 -4.32
N PRO A 110 -5.37 -11.51 -3.52
CA PRO A 110 -4.03 -11.82 -4.03
C PRO A 110 -4.02 -13.00 -5.00
N LEU A 111 -3.38 -12.82 -6.16
CA LEU A 111 -3.07 -13.90 -7.08
C LEU A 111 -1.88 -14.72 -6.58
N GLN A 112 -2.08 -16.01 -6.33
CA GLN A 112 -1.13 -16.90 -5.66
C GLN A 112 0.18 -17.10 -6.43
N ASP A 113 0.16 -16.94 -7.75
CA ASP A 113 1.30 -17.06 -8.65
C ASP A 113 2.18 -15.81 -8.71
N ASN A 114 1.70 -14.68 -8.20
CA ASN A 114 2.44 -13.42 -8.17
C ASN A 114 2.41 -12.75 -6.79
N ILE A 115 2.97 -13.44 -5.80
CA ILE A 115 3.21 -12.94 -4.44
C ILE A 115 4.72 -12.85 -4.18
N GLN A 116 5.17 -11.70 -3.70
CA GLN A 116 6.54 -11.44 -3.29
C GLN A 116 6.57 -11.04 -1.82
N ILE A 117 7.50 -11.62 -1.06
CA ILE A 117 7.63 -11.39 0.38
C ILE A 117 9.07 -11.03 0.72
N MET A 118 9.24 -10.04 1.58
CA MET A 118 10.56 -9.63 2.10
C MET A 118 10.44 -9.30 3.59
N GLY A 119 11.42 -9.75 4.38
CA GLY A 119 11.55 -9.38 5.79
C GLY A 119 12.60 -8.30 5.99
N LEU A 120 12.29 -7.28 6.77
CA LEU A 120 13.20 -6.17 7.11
C LEU A 120 13.31 -6.01 8.62
N GLN A 121 14.51 -5.74 9.13
CA GLN A 121 14.70 -5.32 10.52
C GLN A 121 14.65 -3.78 10.57
N LEU A 122 13.67 -3.21 11.26
CA LEU A 122 13.41 -1.76 11.27
C LEU A 122 14.65 -0.95 11.65
N ASP A 123 15.38 -1.40 12.68
CA ASP A 123 16.52 -0.65 13.23
C ASP A 123 17.71 -0.53 12.26
N ASN A 124 17.81 -1.43 11.28
CA ASN A 124 18.86 -1.35 10.26
C ASN A 124 18.59 -0.24 9.23
N TYR A 125 17.32 0.16 9.07
CA TYR A 125 16.90 1.10 8.03
C TYR A 125 16.45 2.43 8.62
N VAL A 126 15.76 2.41 9.76
CA VAL A 126 15.23 3.61 10.44
C VAL A 126 15.76 3.62 11.89
N PRO A 127 17.04 3.95 12.12
CA PRO A 127 17.70 3.80 13.43
C PRO A 127 17.15 4.74 14.50
N ALA A 128 16.51 5.84 14.09
CA ALA A 128 15.77 6.74 14.98
C ALA A 128 14.53 6.08 15.60
N GLY A 129 14.06 4.95 15.04
CA GLY A 129 12.84 4.28 15.48
C GLY A 129 11.65 5.23 15.44
N ASP A 130 10.97 5.39 16.57
CA ASP A 130 9.76 6.21 16.67
C ASP A 130 10.04 7.67 17.05
N ASP A 131 11.29 8.02 17.37
CA ASP A 131 11.73 9.38 17.73
C ASP A 131 12.11 10.24 16.51
N LEU A 132 11.58 9.92 15.32
CA LEU A 132 11.96 10.54 14.05
C LEU A 132 11.86 12.06 14.05
N HIS A 133 10.71 12.60 14.47
CA HIS A 133 10.50 14.04 14.49
C HIS A 133 11.49 14.76 15.42
N ARG A 134 11.83 14.14 16.56
CA ARG A 134 12.80 14.72 17.50
C ARG A 134 14.21 14.75 16.92
N ARG A 135 14.60 13.72 16.16
CA ARG A 135 15.96 13.57 15.63
C ARG A 135 16.20 14.28 14.29
N HIS A 136 15.19 14.32 13.41
CA HIS A 136 15.32 14.82 12.04
C HIS A 136 14.47 16.08 11.79
N GLY A 137 13.69 16.53 12.78
CA GLY A 137 12.83 17.70 12.65
C GLY A 137 11.77 17.50 11.56
N GLY A 138 11.82 18.37 10.55
CA GLY A 138 10.96 18.32 9.36
C GLY A 138 11.62 17.72 8.11
N SER A 139 12.87 17.27 8.19
CA SER A 139 13.60 16.72 7.03
C SER A 139 13.50 15.19 6.96
N TRP A 140 13.45 14.65 5.74
CA TRP A 140 13.59 13.21 5.48
C TRP A 140 15.04 12.76 5.34
N GLU A 141 15.98 13.70 5.27
CA GLU A 141 17.40 13.40 5.13
C GLU A 141 17.92 12.59 6.33
N GLY A 142 18.60 11.48 6.02
CA GLY A 142 19.16 10.56 7.02
C GLY A 142 18.12 9.75 7.81
N VAL A 143 16.82 9.86 7.51
CA VAL A 143 15.79 9.02 8.14
C VAL A 143 15.97 7.56 7.76
N VAL A 144 16.30 7.30 6.49
CA VAL A 144 16.64 5.96 5.98
C VAL A 144 18.16 5.84 5.88
N ALA A 145 18.78 5.05 6.76
CA ALA A 145 20.23 4.96 6.87
C ALA A 145 20.87 4.08 5.78
N ALA A 146 20.35 2.86 5.59
CA ALA A 146 20.85 1.90 4.61
C ALA A 146 20.09 1.99 3.27
N GLU A 147 19.91 3.20 2.74
CA GLU A 147 19.09 3.48 1.55
C GLU A 147 19.47 2.63 0.35
N HIS A 148 20.76 2.61 -0.02
CA HIS A 148 21.23 1.85 -1.18
C HIS A 148 20.91 0.35 -1.07
N THR A 149 21.13 -0.24 0.11
CA THR A 149 20.82 -1.65 0.37
C THR A 149 19.31 -1.90 0.31
N LEU A 150 18.49 -0.99 0.87
CA LEU A 150 17.03 -1.10 0.81
C LEU A 150 16.53 -1.07 -0.63
N VAL A 151 17.00 -0.12 -1.44
CA VAL A 151 16.66 0.02 -2.86
C VAL A 151 17.03 -1.25 -3.62
N GLN A 152 18.25 -1.76 -3.44
CA GLN A 152 18.72 -2.96 -4.13
C GLN A 152 17.88 -4.18 -3.76
N MET A 153 17.70 -4.45 -2.46
CA MET A 153 16.91 -5.58 -1.99
C MET A 153 15.45 -5.48 -2.44
N PHE A 154 14.85 -4.30 -2.34
CA PHE A 154 13.46 -4.09 -2.77
C PHE A 154 13.29 -4.34 -4.26
N SER A 155 14.20 -3.82 -5.09
CA SER A 155 14.16 -4.03 -6.54
C SER A 155 14.34 -5.52 -6.89
N GLU A 156 15.29 -6.19 -6.23
CA GLU A 156 15.62 -7.60 -6.47
C GLU A 156 14.52 -8.57 -6.03
N PHE A 157 13.96 -8.39 -4.83
CA PHE A 157 13.05 -9.35 -4.21
C PHE A 157 11.57 -8.98 -4.35
N ILE A 158 11.24 -7.70 -4.57
CA ILE A 158 9.85 -7.24 -4.68
C ILE A 158 9.54 -6.75 -6.09
N ALA A 159 10.08 -5.60 -6.49
CA ALA A 159 9.54 -4.89 -7.65
C ALA A 159 9.81 -5.59 -8.99
N ARG A 160 11.04 -6.10 -9.21
CA ARG A 160 11.36 -6.80 -10.47
C ARG A 160 10.64 -8.13 -10.60
N PRO A 161 10.61 -9.03 -9.60
CA PRO A 161 9.83 -10.27 -9.68
C PRO A 161 8.33 -9.99 -9.85
N LEU A 162 7.78 -9.04 -9.08
CA LEU A 162 6.38 -8.66 -9.17
C LEU A 162 6.00 -8.20 -10.58
N TRP A 163 6.84 -7.36 -11.20
CA TRP A 163 6.63 -6.96 -12.58
C TRP A 163 6.88 -8.09 -13.57
N ARG A 164 7.93 -8.90 -13.40
CA ARG A 164 8.26 -10.00 -14.33
C ARG A 164 7.13 -11.00 -14.45
N ASN A 165 6.49 -11.32 -13.33
CA ASN A 165 5.43 -12.32 -13.26
C ASN A 165 4.04 -11.74 -13.54
N ALA A 166 3.92 -10.41 -13.64
CA ALA A 166 2.62 -9.79 -13.83
C ALA A 166 2.03 -10.01 -15.21
N GLU A 167 0.73 -10.27 -15.26
CA GLU A 167 -0.03 -10.41 -16.49
C GLU A 167 0.00 -9.08 -17.27
N LYS A 168 0.44 -9.13 -18.54
CA LYS A 168 0.62 -7.95 -19.39
C LYS A 168 -0.61 -7.70 -20.23
N ALA A 169 -0.99 -6.42 -20.34
CA ALA A 169 -1.95 -6.01 -21.35
C ALA A 169 -1.37 -6.26 -22.76
N PRO A 170 -2.18 -6.68 -23.74
CA PRO A 170 -1.75 -6.79 -25.13
C PRO A 170 -1.14 -5.46 -25.60
N GLN A 171 0.04 -5.52 -26.19
CA GLN A 171 0.65 -4.34 -26.83
C GLN A 171 0.03 -4.20 -28.22
N ASP A 172 -1.14 -3.58 -28.30
CA ASP A 172 -1.75 -3.28 -29.59
C ASP A 172 -0.88 -2.26 -30.34
N GLY A 173 -0.18 -2.73 -31.36
CA GLY A 173 0.56 -1.90 -32.30
C GLY A 173 -0.40 -1.03 -33.11
N ALA A 174 -0.06 0.26 -33.18
CA ALA A 174 -0.57 1.25 -34.13
C ALA A 174 -2.02 1.78 -33.94
N ALA A 175 -2.07 3.09 -33.65
CA ALA A 175 -3.07 4.06 -34.10
C ALA A 175 -4.57 3.81 -33.81
N GLY A 176 -5.09 4.60 -32.88
CA GLY A 176 -6.44 5.17 -33.01
C GLY A 176 -7.62 4.21 -32.77
N GLY A 177 -7.82 3.79 -31.53
CA GLY A 177 -9.06 3.11 -31.14
C GLY A 177 -9.26 3.19 -29.64
N GLY A 178 -10.28 3.93 -29.20
CA GLY A 178 -10.55 4.15 -27.79
C GLY A 178 -10.67 2.84 -27.00
N SER A 179 -10.00 2.79 -25.86
CA SER A 179 -10.37 2.25 -24.53
C SER A 179 -11.78 1.63 -24.33
N TRP A 180 -12.23 0.64 -25.12
CA TRP A 180 -13.51 -0.05 -24.85
C TRP A 180 -13.32 -1.13 -23.76
N TRP A 181 -12.13 -1.73 -23.68
CA TRP A 181 -11.77 -2.74 -22.67
C TRP A 181 -11.72 -2.19 -21.23
N LEU A 182 -11.20 -0.97 -21.07
CA LEU A 182 -11.15 -0.24 -19.79
C LEU A 182 -12.55 0.17 -19.29
N LEU A 183 -13.52 0.34 -20.18
CA LEU A 183 -14.92 0.58 -19.82
C LEU A 183 -15.59 -0.69 -19.28
N GLY A 184 -15.30 -1.86 -19.89
CA GLY A 184 -15.80 -3.16 -19.42
C GLY A 184 -15.33 -3.49 -18.00
N LEU A 185 -14.02 -3.36 -17.73
CA LEU A 185 -13.44 -3.63 -16.40
C LEU A 185 -13.92 -2.63 -15.33
N ARG A 186 -14.20 -1.36 -15.70
CA ARG A 186 -14.80 -0.38 -14.78
C ARG A 186 -16.27 -0.67 -14.47
N GLN A 187 -17.01 -1.26 -15.42
CA GLN A 187 -18.42 -1.58 -15.26
C GLN A 187 -18.64 -2.78 -14.32
N GLU A 188 -17.75 -3.78 -14.36
CA GLU A 188 -17.78 -4.90 -13.41
C GLU A 188 -17.45 -4.46 -11.98
N ARG A 189 -16.47 -3.57 -11.79
CA ARG A 189 -16.13 -3.02 -10.47
C ARG A 189 -17.28 -2.27 -9.80
N ARG A 190 -18.11 -1.57 -10.58
CA ARG A 190 -19.32 -0.90 -10.04
C ARG A 190 -20.37 -1.88 -9.51
N ARG A 191 -20.47 -3.07 -10.12
CA ARG A 191 -21.40 -4.12 -9.69
C ARG A 191 -20.91 -4.84 -8.43
N ALA A 192 -19.61 -5.11 -8.33
CA ALA A 192 -19.01 -5.72 -7.13
C ALA A 192 -19.11 -4.81 -5.89
N ALA A 193 -18.85 -3.50 -6.04
CA ALA A 193 -18.96 -2.55 -4.93
C ALA A 193 -20.38 -2.42 -4.35
N LEU A 194 -21.42 -2.54 -5.19
CA LEU A 194 -22.82 -2.53 -4.74
C LEU A 194 -23.21 -3.81 -3.98
N ALA A 195 -22.65 -4.96 -4.35
CA ALA A 195 -22.91 -6.22 -3.66
C ALA A 195 -22.31 -6.25 -2.24
N VAL A 196 -21.10 -5.70 -2.05
CA VAL A 196 -20.44 -5.61 -0.74
C VAL A 196 -21.17 -4.65 0.20
N ALA A 197 -21.66 -3.51 -0.31
CA ALA A 197 -22.40 -2.55 0.48
C ALA A 197 -23.71 -3.15 1.04
N LEU A 198 -24.43 -3.96 0.24
CA LEU A 198 -25.63 -4.66 0.67
C LEU A 198 -25.34 -5.79 1.68
N GLY A 199 -24.23 -6.51 1.49
CA GLY A 199 -23.79 -7.55 2.43
C GLY A 199 -23.40 -7.01 3.80
N ALA A 200 -22.67 -5.89 3.86
CA ALA A 200 -22.26 -5.26 5.12
C ALA A 200 -23.45 -4.77 5.95
N THR A 201 -24.51 -4.25 5.31
CA THR A 201 -25.75 -3.85 6.00
C THR A 201 -26.50 -5.04 6.61
N ALA A 202 -26.49 -6.21 5.95
CA ALA A 202 -27.16 -7.41 6.46
C ALA A 202 -26.44 -7.97 7.70
N VAL A 203 -25.10 -7.97 7.71
CA VAL A 203 -24.31 -8.45 8.86
C VAL A 203 -24.46 -7.50 10.06
N ALA A 204 -24.43 -6.18 9.84
CA ALA A 204 -24.63 -5.20 10.91
C ALA A 204 -26.02 -5.30 11.56
N ALA A 205 -27.07 -5.51 10.76
CA ALA A 205 -28.43 -5.74 11.26
C ALA A 205 -28.52 -7.04 12.07
N GLY A 206 -27.88 -8.13 11.62
CA GLY A 206 -27.84 -9.40 12.33
C GLY A 206 -27.13 -9.32 13.69
N VAL A 207 -26.01 -8.59 13.77
CA VAL A 207 -25.26 -8.39 15.04
C VAL A 207 -26.06 -7.55 16.04
N LEU A 208 -26.79 -6.54 15.57
CA LEU A 208 -27.65 -5.71 16.42
C LEU A 208 -28.87 -6.49 16.94
N LEU A 209 -29.52 -7.30 16.10
CA LEU A 209 -30.64 -8.16 16.50
C LEU A 209 -30.22 -9.23 17.52
N TRP A 210 -29.04 -9.82 17.35
CA TRP A 210 -28.51 -10.80 18.29
C TRP A 210 -28.17 -10.18 19.65
N ARG A 211 -27.58 -8.98 19.68
CA ARG A 211 -27.31 -8.25 20.92
C ARG A 211 -28.59 -7.89 21.66
N HIS A 212 -29.63 -7.45 20.96
CA HIS A 212 -30.90 -7.06 21.57
C HIS A 212 -31.65 -8.26 22.19
N ARG A 213 -31.51 -9.46 21.63
CA ARG A 213 -32.08 -10.69 22.21
C ARG A 213 -31.37 -11.12 23.51
N ARG A 214 -30.06 -10.92 23.60
CA ARG A 214 -29.29 -11.24 24.81
C ARG A 214 -29.58 -10.31 25.98
N THR A 215 -29.79 -9.02 25.73
CA THR A 215 -30.15 -8.07 26.79
C THR A 215 -31.58 -8.28 27.30
N ALA A 216 -32.51 -8.67 26.43
CA ALA A 216 -33.88 -9.01 26.83
C ALA A 216 -33.95 -10.28 27.69
N ALA A 217 -33.12 -11.29 27.41
CA ALA A 217 -33.05 -12.52 28.20
C ALA A 217 -32.40 -12.33 29.58
N ALA A 218 -31.52 -11.34 29.74
CA ALA A 218 -30.88 -11.02 31.01
C ALA A 218 -31.76 -10.18 31.97
N ALA A 219 -32.90 -9.65 31.50
CA ALA A 219 -33.82 -8.84 32.30
C ALA A 219 -34.98 -9.66 32.91
N LEU A 220 -34.97 -10.99 32.75
CA LEU A 220 -36.00 -11.93 33.24
C LEU A 220 -35.50 -12.84 34.37
N HIS A 221 -34.32 -12.54 34.94
CA HIS A 221 -33.76 -13.14 36.15
C HIS A 221 -33.45 -12.05 37.17
#